data_AF-A0A6N7ETV7-F1
#
_entry.id   AF-A0A6N7ETV7-F1
#
_cell.length_a   1.000
_cell.length_b   1.000
_cell.length_c   1.000
_cell.angle_alpha   90.00
_cell.angle_beta   90.00
_cell.angle_gamma   90.00
#
_symmetry.space_group_name_H-M   'P 1'
#
loop_
_entity.id
_entity.type
_entity.pdbx_description
1 polymer ?
#
loop_
_entity_poly.entity_id
_entity_poly.type
_entity_poly.pdbx_seq_one_letter_code
_entity_poly.pdbx_strand_id
1 'polypeptide(L)'
;MAQTFVHAVALRRRRAASCGDTATVVGVASGAALVVMFAVEVPRGGPYVFGTTNDVLGAAYQLLTVPVLLELGRELPDTKVRQVLHPVTVGSAVVAATSGVLLVAQVLPFGPSTAVSIGAVVVQAGWMLTAGNQLLRRRGFPERTARWARRIGGLVLGSLVAVGVGLTLPEGSARTAALTVAAVPGGIVWLAWPIWFHLAARHLRNVADDVEARAVADDVEARAVAV
;
A
#
# COMPACT_ATOMS: atom_id res chain seq x y z
N MET A 1 18.36 -5.88 -29.56
CA MET A 1 17.04 -5.41 -29.07
C MET A 1 16.49 -6.23 -27.90
N ALA A 2 16.50 -7.57 -27.94
CA ALA A 2 15.98 -8.41 -26.86
C ALA A 2 16.70 -8.19 -25.50
N GLN A 3 18.03 -8.17 -25.47
CA GLN A 3 18.81 -7.92 -24.24
C GLN A 3 18.51 -6.55 -23.60
N THR A 4 18.35 -5.50 -24.41
CA THR A 4 18.00 -4.15 -23.92
C THR A 4 16.64 -4.14 -23.23
N PHE A 5 15.66 -4.88 -23.77
CA PHE A 5 14.33 -4.99 -23.18
C PHE A 5 14.33 -5.75 -21.85
N VAL A 6 15.03 -6.89 -21.79
CA VAL A 6 15.20 -7.68 -20.56
C VAL A 6 15.79 -6.84 -19.44
N HIS A 7 16.89 -6.14 -19.72
CA HIS A 7 17.56 -5.30 -18.74
C HIS A 7 16.65 -4.18 -18.22
N ALA A 8 15.87 -3.55 -19.12
CA ALA A 8 14.90 -2.53 -18.73
C ALA A 8 13.78 -3.08 -17.82
N VAL A 9 13.29 -4.30 -18.06
CA VAL A 9 12.29 -4.96 -17.20
C VAL A 9 12.86 -5.23 -15.81
N ALA A 10 14.05 -5.83 -15.72
CA ALA A 10 14.69 -6.13 -14.45
C ALA A 10 14.96 -4.86 -13.63
N LEU A 11 15.52 -3.83 -14.27
CA LEU A 11 15.81 -2.54 -13.63
C LEU A 11 14.55 -1.88 -13.05
N ARG A 12 13.42 -1.88 -13.79
CA ARG A 12 12.15 -1.32 -13.29
C ARG A 12 11.66 -2.05 -12.04
N ARG A 13 11.69 -3.39 -12.05
CA ARG A 13 11.30 -4.22 -10.90
C ARG A 13 12.20 -4.00 -9.69
N ARG A 14 13.52 -3.88 -9.89
CA ARG A 14 14.48 -3.54 -8.81
C ARG A 14 14.20 -2.16 -8.20
N ARG A 15 13.90 -1.16 -9.04
CA ARG A 15 13.51 0.18 -8.57
C ARG A 15 12.22 0.13 -7.76
N ALA A 16 11.19 -0.55 -8.27
CA ALA A 16 9.93 -0.74 -7.55
C ALA A 16 10.15 -1.46 -6.22
N ALA A 17 10.99 -2.51 -6.17
CA ALA A 17 11.35 -3.18 -4.93
C ALA A 17 12.02 -2.24 -3.92
N SER A 18 12.98 -1.42 -4.37
CA SER A 18 13.66 -0.43 -3.52
C SER A 18 12.68 0.62 -2.97
N CYS A 19 11.74 1.08 -3.79
CA CYS A 19 10.64 1.96 -3.34
C CYS A 19 9.75 1.25 -2.33
N GLY A 20 9.44 -0.04 -2.51
CA GLY A 20 8.63 -0.82 -1.57
C GLY A 20 9.29 -1.01 -0.21
N ASP A 21 10.59 -1.32 -0.17
CA ASP A 21 11.35 -1.41 1.09
C ASP A 21 11.41 -0.06 1.81
N THR A 22 11.65 1.02 1.05
CA THR A 22 11.64 2.39 1.60
C THR A 22 10.24 2.77 2.10
N ALA A 23 9.19 2.43 1.34
CA ALA A 23 7.80 2.64 1.75
C ALA A 23 7.50 1.90 3.05
N THR A 24 8.02 0.69 3.26
CA THR A 24 7.83 -0.01 4.53
C THR A 24 8.41 0.77 5.70
N VAL A 25 9.66 1.24 5.60
CA VAL A 25 10.29 2.03 6.68
C VAL A 25 9.53 3.32 6.93
N VAL A 26 9.24 4.07 5.88
CA VAL A 26 8.51 5.35 5.96
C VAL A 26 7.09 5.16 6.51
N GLY A 27 6.39 4.11 6.08
CA GLY A 27 5.05 3.79 6.54
C GLY A 27 5.00 3.34 8.00
N VAL A 28 5.98 2.54 8.45
CA VAL A 28 6.11 2.17 9.88
C VAL A 28 6.41 3.40 10.73
N ALA A 29 7.33 4.27 10.28
CA ALA A 29 7.64 5.51 10.98
C ALA A 29 6.43 6.47 11.03
N SER A 30 5.69 6.59 9.92
CA SER A 30 4.43 7.34 9.85
C SER A 30 3.41 6.80 10.86
N GLY A 31 3.18 5.49 10.89
CA GLY A 31 2.28 4.85 11.84
C GLY A 31 2.70 5.05 13.30
N ALA A 32 4.00 4.96 13.60
CA ALA A 32 4.53 5.23 14.93
C ALA A 32 4.29 6.68 15.35
N ALA A 33 4.54 7.65 14.47
CA ALA A 33 4.25 9.06 14.73
C ALA A 33 2.76 9.28 15.05
N LEU A 34 1.85 8.63 14.30
CA LEU A 34 0.41 8.71 14.56
C LEU A 34 0.05 8.18 15.95
N VAL A 35 0.59 7.03 16.33
CA VAL A 35 0.35 6.43 17.66
C VAL A 35 0.86 7.35 18.76
N VAL A 36 2.06 7.91 18.61
CA VAL A 36 2.64 8.85 19.58
C VAL A 36 1.82 10.13 19.68
N MET A 37 1.34 10.68 18.55
CA MET A 37 0.45 11.84 18.53
C MET A 37 -0.80 11.59 19.39
N PHE A 38 -1.50 10.48 19.17
CA PHE A 38 -2.70 10.14 19.94
C PHE A 38 -2.42 9.85 21.41
N ALA A 39 -1.27 9.25 21.73
CA ALA A 39 -0.89 8.93 23.10
C ALA A 39 -0.41 10.16 23.91
N VAL A 40 0.24 11.12 23.25
CA VAL A 40 0.98 12.21 23.91
C VAL A 40 0.35 13.58 23.65
N GLU A 41 0.07 13.93 22.40
CA GLU A 41 -0.30 15.30 22.02
C GLU A 41 -1.81 15.54 22.11
N VAL A 42 -2.63 14.57 21.68
CA VAL A 42 -4.09 14.69 21.73
C VAL A 42 -4.62 14.92 23.14
N PRO A 43 -4.18 14.20 24.20
CA PRO A 43 -4.64 14.47 25.57
C PRO A 43 -4.23 15.84 26.12
N ARG A 44 -3.22 16.47 25.51
CA ARG A 44 -2.67 17.78 25.91
C ARG A 44 -3.16 18.93 25.03
N GLY A 45 -3.89 18.65 23.96
CA GLY A 45 -4.40 19.65 23.03
C GLY A 45 -3.36 20.25 22.08
N GLY A 46 -2.19 19.62 21.88
CA GLY A 46 -1.12 20.11 21.00
C GLY A 46 0.29 19.85 21.55
N PRO A 47 1.36 20.24 20.84
CA PRO A 47 1.43 21.06 19.60
C PRO A 47 1.25 20.30 18.26
N TYR A 48 0.87 19.01 18.29
CA TYR A 48 0.62 18.16 17.10
C TYR A 48 1.81 17.97 16.14
N VAL A 49 3.03 18.03 16.66
CA VAL A 49 4.27 17.82 15.89
C VAL A 49 4.35 16.40 15.34
N PHE A 50 3.92 15.39 16.11
CA PHE A 50 3.84 14.02 15.63
C PHE A 50 2.73 13.83 14.59
N GLY A 51 1.67 14.63 14.66
CA GLY A 51 0.64 14.71 13.61
C GLY A 51 1.21 15.19 12.28
N THR A 52 1.88 16.35 12.28
CA THR A 52 2.55 16.85 11.06
C THR A 52 3.60 15.86 10.53
N THR A 53 4.35 15.21 11.42
CA THR A 53 5.31 14.17 11.04
C THR A 53 4.62 12.98 10.38
N ASN A 54 3.49 12.51 10.93
CA ASN A 54 2.68 11.46 10.34
C ASN A 54 2.21 11.85 8.93
N ASP A 55 1.73 13.08 8.74
CA ASP A 55 1.20 13.57 7.46
C ASP A 55 2.30 13.61 6.38
N VAL A 56 3.48 14.15 6.70
CA VAL A 56 4.63 14.22 5.78
C VAL A 56 5.09 12.82 5.40
N LEU A 57 5.30 11.94 6.39
CA LEU A 57 5.73 10.58 6.13
C LEU A 57 4.64 9.77 5.41
N GLY A 58 3.37 10.02 5.71
CA GLY A 58 2.22 9.41 5.04
C GLY A 58 2.17 9.78 3.57
N ALA A 59 2.39 11.06 3.23
CA ALA A 59 2.47 11.51 1.85
C ALA A 59 3.65 10.86 1.10
N ALA A 60 4.83 10.85 1.72
CA ALA A 60 6.01 10.19 1.15
C ALA A 60 5.79 8.68 0.95
N TYR A 61 5.20 8.01 1.94
CA TYR A 61 4.79 6.61 1.86
C TYR A 61 3.91 6.38 0.64
N GLN A 62 2.85 7.15 0.46
CA GLN A 62 1.92 6.98 -0.66
C GLN A 62 2.62 7.12 -2.02
N LEU A 63 3.53 8.09 -2.20
CA LEU A 63 4.31 8.22 -3.43
C LEU A 63 5.26 7.03 -3.66
N LEU A 64 5.91 6.55 -2.60
CA LEU A 64 6.81 5.40 -2.69
C LEU A 64 6.07 4.10 -3.04
N THR A 65 4.78 3.99 -2.72
CA THR A 65 3.98 2.81 -3.13
C THR A 65 3.63 2.79 -4.62
N VAL A 66 3.63 3.95 -5.31
CA VAL A 66 3.19 4.05 -6.72
C VAL A 66 3.96 3.11 -7.66
N PRO A 67 5.31 3.09 -7.68
CA PRO A 67 6.06 2.15 -8.51
C PRO A 67 5.75 0.67 -8.20
N VAL A 68 5.53 0.35 -6.91
CA VAL A 68 5.19 -1.01 -6.47
C VAL A 68 3.82 -1.41 -7.01
N LEU A 69 2.82 -0.54 -6.86
CA LEU A 69 1.47 -0.76 -7.35
C LEU A 69 1.46 -0.93 -8.87
N LEU A 70 2.24 -0.13 -9.61
CA LEU A 70 2.36 -0.26 -11.06
C LEU A 70 2.93 -1.63 -11.47
N GLU A 71 4.01 -2.10 -10.84
CA GLU A 71 4.58 -3.42 -11.16
C GLU A 71 3.66 -4.57 -10.74
N LEU A 72 3.06 -4.51 -9.55
CA LEU A 72 2.11 -5.54 -9.10
C LEU A 72 0.85 -5.60 -9.96
N GLY A 73 0.39 -4.47 -10.52
CA GLY A 73 -0.73 -4.46 -11.46
C GLY A 73 -0.45 -5.19 -12.78
N ARG A 74 0.83 -5.34 -13.15
CA ARG A 74 1.25 -6.22 -14.27
C ARG A 74 1.19 -7.69 -13.90
N GLU A 75 1.17 -8.01 -12.60
CA GLU A 75 1.00 -9.39 -12.12
C GLU A 75 -0.47 -9.84 -12.08
N LEU A 76 -1.43 -8.95 -12.35
CA LEU A 76 -2.84 -9.29 -12.36
C LEU A 76 -3.31 -9.75 -13.75
N PRO A 77 -4.24 -10.72 -13.83
CA PRO A 77 -4.81 -11.15 -15.11
C PRO A 77 -5.59 -10.01 -15.77
N ASP A 78 -5.57 -9.96 -17.10
CA ASP A 78 -6.21 -8.89 -17.85
C ASP A 78 -7.74 -9.02 -17.83
N THR A 79 -8.36 -8.40 -16.83
CA THR A 79 -9.80 -8.39 -16.62
C THR A 79 -10.32 -6.96 -16.59
N LYS A 80 -11.60 -6.75 -16.87
CA LYS A 80 -12.24 -5.43 -16.74
C LYS A 80 -12.06 -4.82 -15.35
N VAL A 81 -12.12 -5.67 -14.30
CA VAL A 81 -11.89 -5.25 -12.91
C VAL A 81 -10.47 -4.71 -12.74
N ARG A 82 -9.45 -5.39 -13.28
CA ARG A 82 -8.07 -4.89 -13.28
C ARG A 82 -7.95 -3.55 -14.03
N GLN A 83 -8.52 -3.45 -15.23
CA GLN A 83 -8.41 -2.28 -16.10
C GLN A 83 -8.95 -0.99 -15.45
N VAL A 84 -9.93 -1.12 -14.55
CA VAL A 84 -10.48 0.03 -13.81
C VAL A 84 -9.81 0.18 -12.44
N LEU A 85 -9.78 -0.88 -11.63
CA LEU A 85 -9.40 -0.77 -10.23
C LEU A 85 -7.91 -0.47 -10.05
N HIS A 86 -7.05 -0.98 -10.94
CA HIS A 86 -5.61 -0.73 -10.86
C HIS A 86 -5.25 0.75 -11.07
N PRO A 87 -5.63 1.43 -12.17
CA PRO A 87 -5.33 2.85 -12.33
C PRO A 87 -6.01 3.72 -11.26
N VAL A 88 -7.23 3.36 -10.82
CA VAL A 88 -7.91 4.05 -9.72
C VAL A 88 -7.13 3.94 -8.40
N THR A 89 -6.51 2.79 -8.14
CA THR A 89 -5.66 2.57 -6.94
C THR A 89 -4.36 3.36 -7.01
N VAL A 90 -3.72 3.39 -8.18
CA VAL A 90 -2.52 4.21 -8.38
C VAL A 90 -2.87 5.69 -8.23
N GLY A 91 -3.97 6.13 -8.84
CA GLY A 91 -4.47 7.49 -8.73
C GLY A 91 -4.80 7.87 -7.28
N SER A 92 -5.41 6.97 -6.51
CA SER A 92 -5.76 7.25 -5.12
C SER A 92 -4.53 7.40 -4.23
N ALA A 93 -3.44 6.67 -4.49
CA ALA A 93 -2.17 6.89 -3.80
C ALA A 93 -1.60 8.29 -4.08
N VAL A 94 -1.62 8.73 -5.34
CA VAL A 94 -1.20 10.09 -5.72
C VAL A 94 -2.09 11.15 -5.07
N VAL A 95 -3.42 10.98 -5.12
CA VAL A 95 -4.37 11.90 -4.50
C VAL A 95 -4.17 11.99 -2.99
N ALA A 96 -3.97 10.85 -2.31
CA ALA A 96 -3.69 10.83 -0.88
C ALA A 96 -2.37 11.53 -0.54
N ALA A 97 -1.32 11.32 -1.34
CA ALA A 97 -0.06 12.04 -1.17
C ALA A 97 -0.24 13.55 -1.30
N THR A 98 -0.91 14.00 -2.36
CA THR A 98 -1.22 15.41 -2.58
C THR A 98 -2.04 15.99 -1.44
N SER A 99 -3.05 15.26 -0.94
CA SER A 99 -3.86 15.66 0.21
C SER A 99 -3.00 15.88 1.46
N GLY A 100 -2.07 14.97 1.76
CA GLY A 100 -1.13 15.11 2.88
C GLY A 100 -0.22 16.33 2.72
N VAL A 101 0.32 16.57 1.53
CA VAL A 101 1.16 17.76 1.26
C VAL A 101 0.36 19.05 1.44
N LEU A 102 -0.87 19.11 0.91
CA LEU A 102 -1.74 20.28 1.04
C LEU A 102 -2.16 20.53 2.49
N LEU A 103 -2.36 19.47 3.28
CA LEU A 103 -2.66 19.56 4.71
C LEU A 103 -1.46 20.15 5.48
N VAL A 104 -0.26 19.63 5.24
CA VAL A 104 0.97 20.13 5.87
C VAL A 104 1.23 21.59 5.52
N ALA A 105 0.99 21.96 4.25
CA ALA A 105 1.10 23.34 3.77
C ALA A 105 -0.03 24.27 4.27
N GLN A 106 -0.97 23.77 5.08
CA GLN A 106 -2.14 24.51 5.59
C GLN A 106 -3.07 25.05 4.48
N VAL A 107 -3.02 24.45 3.29
CA VAL A 107 -3.89 24.79 2.15
C VAL A 107 -5.20 24.02 2.22
N LEU A 108 -5.17 22.77 2.71
CA LEU A 108 -6.34 21.92 2.87
C LEU A 108 -6.63 21.67 4.35
N PRO A 109 -7.85 21.98 4.85
CA PRO A 109 -8.18 21.72 6.24
C PRO A 109 -8.19 20.22 6.58
N PHE A 110 -8.02 19.91 7.87
CA PHE A 110 -7.93 18.53 8.36
C PHE A 110 -9.14 17.66 8.00
N GLY A 111 -10.36 18.19 8.13
CA GLY A 111 -11.59 17.43 7.85
C GLY A 111 -11.67 16.93 6.40
N PRO A 112 -11.57 17.82 5.39
CA PRO A 112 -11.47 17.44 3.99
C PRO A 112 -10.30 16.49 3.68
N SER A 113 -9.10 16.76 4.21
CA SER A 113 -7.94 15.88 3.99
C SER A 113 -8.18 14.47 4.56
N THR A 114 -8.80 14.39 5.74
CA THR A 114 -9.21 13.13 6.37
C THR A 114 -10.20 12.37 5.49
N ALA A 115 -11.21 13.05 4.94
CA ALA A 115 -12.19 12.42 4.05
C ALA A 115 -11.53 11.85 2.77
N VAL A 116 -10.61 12.61 2.17
CA VAL A 116 -9.81 12.16 1.01
C VAL A 116 -8.97 10.94 1.38
N SER A 117 -8.31 10.97 2.54
CA SER A 117 -7.46 9.87 3.02
C SER A 117 -8.26 8.60 3.28
N ILE A 118 -9.44 8.70 3.91
CA ILE A 118 -10.36 7.56 4.11
C ILE A 118 -10.79 7.00 2.74
N GLY A 119 -11.18 7.85 1.79
CA GLY A 119 -11.55 7.43 0.44
C GLY A 119 -10.42 6.67 -0.26
N ALA A 120 -9.19 7.17 -0.18
CA ALA A 120 -8.03 6.49 -0.72
C ALA A 120 -7.78 5.13 -0.04
N VAL A 121 -7.88 5.06 1.30
CA VAL A 121 -7.75 3.81 2.06
C VAL A 121 -8.80 2.79 1.61
N VAL A 122 -10.06 3.19 1.42
CA VAL A 122 -11.13 2.31 0.92
C VAL A 122 -10.78 1.74 -0.45
N VAL A 123 -10.38 2.60 -1.39
CA VAL A 123 -9.98 2.19 -2.74
C VAL A 123 -8.83 1.19 -2.69
N GLN A 124 -7.76 1.53 -1.97
CA GLN A 124 -6.56 0.70 -1.91
C GLN A 124 -6.82 -0.63 -1.18
N ALA A 125 -7.66 -0.65 -0.14
CA ALA A 125 -8.05 -1.87 0.58
C ALA A 125 -8.92 -2.78 -0.31
N GLY A 126 -9.83 -2.19 -1.08
CA GLY A 126 -10.61 -2.91 -2.10
C GLY A 126 -9.73 -3.53 -3.18
N TRP A 127 -8.71 -2.80 -3.63
CA TRP A 127 -7.71 -3.35 -4.54
C TRP A 127 -6.91 -4.47 -3.89
N MET A 128 -6.40 -4.33 -2.67
CA MET A 128 -5.66 -5.41 -2.00
C MET A 128 -6.50 -6.68 -1.84
N LEU A 129 -7.79 -6.53 -1.50
CA LEU A 129 -8.72 -7.64 -1.37
C LEU A 129 -8.91 -8.38 -2.71
N THR A 130 -9.20 -7.63 -3.77
CA THR A 130 -9.49 -8.19 -5.10
C THR A 130 -8.23 -8.69 -5.82
N ALA A 131 -7.12 -7.95 -5.75
CA ALA A 131 -5.82 -8.33 -6.27
C ALA A 131 -5.28 -9.54 -5.52
N GLY A 132 -5.36 -9.56 -4.18
CA GLY A 132 -4.95 -10.71 -3.37
C GLY A 132 -5.69 -11.99 -3.77
N ASN A 133 -7.01 -11.91 -3.99
CA ASN A 133 -7.80 -13.05 -4.47
C ASN A 133 -7.36 -13.56 -5.86
N GLN A 134 -7.02 -12.65 -6.78
CA GLN A 134 -6.55 -13.02 -8.11
C GLN A 134 -5.14 -13.60 -8.08
N LEU A 135 -4.23 -13.00 -7.30
CA LEU A 135 -2.84 -13.43 -7.15
C LEU A 135 -2.74 -14.82 -6.49
N LEU A 136 -3.66 -15.19 -5.60
CA LEU A 136 -3.73 -16.55 -5.05
C LEU A 136 -3.95 -17.63 -6.10
N ARG A 137 -4.57 -17.28 -7.24
CA ARG A 137 -4.82 -18.22 -8.34
C ARG A 137 -3.67 -18.26 -9.34
N ARG A 138 -2.69 -17.37 -9.22
CA ARG A 138 -1.58 -17.26 -10.17
C ARG A 138 -0.41 -18.15 -9.75
N ARG A 139 -0.01 -19.07 -10.63
CA ARG A 139 1.21 -19.87 -10.44
C ARG A 139 2.44 -18.96 -10.39
N GLY A 140 3.33 -19.21 -9.43
CA GLY A 140 4.58 -18.46 -9.24
C GLY A 140 4.48 -17.20 -8.38
N PHE A 141 3.28 -16.76 -7.99
CA PHE A 141 3.16 -15.66 -7.02
C PHE A 141 3.23 -16.20 -5.58
N PRO A 142 3.95 -15.54 -4.65
CA PRO A 142 4.05 -15.98 -3.27
C PRO A 142 2.69 -15.97 -2.57
N GLU A 143 2.20 -17.17 -2.21
CA GLU A 143 0.88 -17.35 -1.62
C GLU A 143 0.71 -16.55 -0.32
N ARG A 144 1.77 -16.48 0.51
CA ARG A 144 1.78 -15.68 1.74
C ARG A 144 1.48 -14.22 1.43
N THR A 145 2.18 -13.59 0.49
CA THR A 145 1.98 -12.19 0.12
C THR A 145 0.55 -11.94 -0.36
N ALA A 146 -0.02 -12.83 -1.17
CA ALA A 146 -1.40 -12.71 -1.65
C ALA A 146 -2.44 -12.89 -0.53
N ARG A 147 -2.24 -13.87 0.38
CA ARG A 147 -3.10 -14.06 1.56
C ARG A 147 -3.08 -12.84 2.48
N TRP A 148 -1.90 -12.26 2.71
CA TRP A 148 -1.76 -11.04 3.51
C TRP A 148 -2.49 -9.86 2.87
N ALA A 149 -2.36 -9.67 1.54
CA ALA A 149 -3.09 -8.63 0.82
C ALA A 149 -4.61 -8.75 1.04
N ARG A 150 -5.12 -9.98 0.83
CA ARG A 150 -6.53 -10.30 1.00
C ARG A 150 -7.04 -10.02 2.41
N ARG A 151 -6.28 -10.44 3.43
CA ARG A 151 -6.65 -10.29 4.85
C ARG A 151 -6.65 -8.81 5.26
N ILE A 152 -5.58 -8.07 4.94
CA ILE A 152 -5.49 -6.64 5.27
C ILE A 152 -6.65 -5.89 4.61
N GLY A 153 -6.83 -6.05 3.29
CA GLY A 153 -7.90 -5.36 2.56
C GLY A 153 -9.29 -5.68 3.11
N GLY A 154 -9.59 -6.97 3.34
CA GLY A 154 -10.88 -7.39 3.87
C GLY A 154 -11.15 -6.89 5.29
N LEU A 155 -10.17 -6.98 6.18
CA LEU A 155 -10.31 -6.54 7.58
C LEU A 155 -10.42 -5.02 7.67
N VAL A 156 -9.64 -4.25 6.91
CA VAL A 156 -9.74 -2.77 6.88
C VAL A 156 -11.12 -2.35 6.40
N LEU A 157 -11.63 -2.92 5.30
CA LEU A 157 -12.97 -2.61 4.80
C LEU A 157 -14.05 -3.01 5.80
N GLY A 158 -13.96 -4.21 6.40
CA GLY A 158 -14.89 -4.66 7.42
C GLY A 158 -14.93 -3.72 8.63
N SER A 159 -13.75 -3.28 9.11
CA SER A 159 -13.64 -2.30 10.19
C SER A 159 -14.23 -0.95 9.82
N LEU A 160 -14.01 -0.44 8.60
CA LEU A 160 -14.60 0.82 8.16
C LEU A 160 -16.12 0.76 8.07
N VAL A 161 -16.69 -0.34 7.57
CA VAL A 161 -18.14 -0.57 7.58
C VAL A 161 -18.66 -0.63 9.02
N ALA A 162 -17.98 -1.36 9.90
CA ALA A 162 -18.36 -1.45 11.31
C ALA A 162 -18.29 -0.09 12.03
N VAL A 163 -17.29 0.74 11.73
CA VAL A 163 -17.23 2.13 12.21
C VAL A 163 -18.42 2.93 11.68
N GLY A 164 -18.73 2.83 10.38
CA GLY A 164 -19.89 3.49 9.79
C GLY A 164 -21.22 3.12 10.45
N VAL A 165 -21.41 1.83 10.76
CA VAL A 165 -22.57 1.35 11.53
C VAL A 165 -22.54 1.86 12.97
N GLY A 166 -21.38 1.85 13.64
CA GLY A 166 -21.25 2.39 14.99
C GLY A 166 -21.63 3.88 15.07
N LEU A 167 -21.38 4.66 14.01
CA LEU A 167 -21.75 6.07 13.93
C LEU A 167 -23.27 6.31 13.84
N THR A 168 -24.09 5.30 13.50
CA THR A 168 -25.56 5.45 13.47
C THR A 168 -26.21 5.22 14.84
N LEU A 169 -25.45 4.72 15.82
CA LEU A 169 -25.91 4.55 17.19
C LEU A 169 -26.07 5.91 17.89
N PRO A 170 -27.01 6.04 18.84
CA PRO A 170 -27.12 7.23 19.68
C PRO A 170 -25.83 7.50 20.46
N GLU A 171 -25.53 8.77 20.73
CA GLU A 171 -24.40 9.16 21.57
C GLU A 171 -24.50 8.52 22.96
N GLY A 172 -23.37 7.98 23.44
CA GLY A 172 -23.31 7.28 24.71
C GLY A 172 -22.30 6.13 24.70
N SER A 173 -22.30 5.36 25.79
CA SER A 173 -21.34 4.27 26.01
C SER A 173 -21.41 3.18 24.93
N ALA A 174 -22.60 2.88 24.41
CA ALA A 174 -22.80 1.88 23.36
C ALA A 174 -22.13 2.29 22.03
N ARG A 175 -22.29 3.55 21.60
CA ARG A 175 -21.62 4.09 20.41
C ARG A 175 -20.11 4.06 20.59
N THR A 176 -19.60 4.52 21.74
CA THR A 176 -18.17 4.50 22.03
C THR A 176 -17.61 3.08 21.98
N ALA A 177 -18.26 2.12 22.64
CA ALA A 177 -17.84 0.72 22.64
C ALA A 177 -17.83 0.13 21.22
N ALA A 178 -18.88 0.36 20.43
CA ALA A 178 -18.96 -0.11 19.05
C ALA A 178 -17.84 0.48 18.18
N LEU A 179 -17.60 1.80 18.28
CA LEU A 179 -16.54 2.48 17.55
C LEU A 179 -15.16 1.98 17.96
N THR A 180 -14.90 1.78 19.25
CA THR A 180 -13.62 1.25 19.74
C THR A 180 -13.36 -0.16 19.24
N VAL A 181 -14.35 -1.05 19.36
CA VAL A 181 -14.25 -2.44 18.90
C VAL A 181 -14.05 -2.52 17.39
N ALA A 182 -14.62 -1.60 16.61
CA ALA A 182 -14.42 -1.54 15.17
C ALA A 182 -13.08 -0.92 14.76
N ALA A 183 -12.76 0.25 15.33
CA ALA A 183 -11.63 1.08 14.92
C ALA A 183 -10.28 0.54 15.40
N VAL A 184 -10.18 0.00 16.62
CA VAL A 184 -8.88 -0.45 17.17
C VAL A 184 -8.31 -1.62 16.38
N PRO A 185 -9.04 -2.73 16.14
CA PRO A 185 -8.53 -3.82 15.32
C PRO A 185 -8.25 -3.37 13.87
N GLY A 186 -9.13 -2.54 13.30
CA GLY A 186 -8.96 -1.99 11.97
C GLY A 186 -7.68 -1.16 11.84
N GLY A 187 -7.43 -0.30 12.82
CA GLY A 187 -6.21 0.51 12.92
C GLY A 187 -4.96 -0.35 13.06
N ILE A 188 -4.97 -1.39 13.89
CA ILE A 188 -3.85 -2.33 14.02
C ILE A 188 -3.55 -3.03 12.69
N VAL A 189 -4.59 -3.50 11.99
CA VAL A 189 -4.42 -4.15 10.69
C VAL A 189 -3.92 -3.15 9.64
N TRP A 190 -4.42 -1.92 9.65
CA TRP A 190 -3.97 -0.84 8.78
C TRP A 190 -2.49 -0.50 9.03
N LEU A 191 -2.03 -0.48 10.29
CA LEU A 191 -0.61 -0.30 10.64
C LEU A 191 0.28 -1.45 10.16
N ALA A 192 -0.27 -2.64 9.90
CA ALA A 192 0.48 -3.76 9.31
C ALA A 192 0.61 -3.66 7.78
N TRP A 193 -0.09 -2.72 7.13
CA TRP A 193 -0.04 -2.53 5.67
C TRP A 193 1.36 -2.29 5.11
N PRO A 194 2.23 -1.44 5.71
CA PRO A 194 3.59 -1.23 5.22
C PRO A 194 4.41 -2.53 5.14
N ILE A 195 4.17 -3.49 6.04
CA ILE A 195 4.85 -4.80 6.03
C ILE A 195 4.51 -5.58 4.75
N TRP A 196 3.29 -5.45 4.24
CA TRP A 196 2.91 -6.08 2.99
C TRP A 196 3.72 -5.54 1.79
N PHE A 197 4.04 -4.23 1.78
CA PHE A 197 4.89 -3.64 0.74
C PHE A 197 6.31 -4.20 0.75
N HIS A 198 6.85 -4.54 1.91
CA HIS A 198 8.14 -5.25 2.00
C HIS A 198 8.05 -6.66 1.40
N LEU A 199 6.98 -7.40 1.69
CA LEU A 199 6.76 -8.73 1.09
C LEU A 199 6.62 -8.65 -0.43
N ALA A 200 5.94 -7.61 -0.94
CA ALA A 200 5.85 -7.34 -2.37
C ALA A 200 7.21 -6.97 -2.97
N ALA A 201 7.99 -6.12 -2.30
CA ALA A 201 9.32 -5.71 -2.74
C ALA A 201 10.25 -6.92 -2.90
N ARG A 202 10.26 -7.84 -1.92
CA ARG A 202 11.02 -9.09 -2.01
C ARG A 202 10.62 -9.93 -3.23
N HIS A 203 9.33 -10.04 -3.51
CA HIS A 203 8.86 -10.75 -4.70
C HIS A 203 9.37 -10.08 -5.99
N LEU A 204 9.21 -8.76 -6.13
CA LEU A 204 9.63 -8.03 -7.32
C LEU A 204 11.15 -8.14 -7.56
N ARG A 205 11.94 -8.13 -6.49
CA ARG A 205 13.39 -8.34 -6.53
C ARG A 205 13.75 -9.73 -7.06
N ASN A 206 13.15 -10.78 -6.48
CA ASN A 206 13.40 -12.15 -6.92
C ASN A 206 13.07 -12.35 -8.40
N VAL A 207 11.94 -11.79 -8.87
CA VAL A 207 11.59 -11.89 -10.29
C VAL A 207 12.59 -11.12 -11.18
N ALA A 208 13.11 -9.99 -10.73
CA ALA A 208 14.15 -9.27 -11.47
C ALA A 208 15.44 -10.10 -11.60
N ASP A 209 15.86 -10.74 -10.51
CA ASP A 209 17.04 -11.61 -10.48
C ASP A 209 16.85 -12.84 -11.40
N ASP A 210 15.67 -13.47 -11.38
CA ASP A 210 15.34 -14.61 -12.24
C ASP A 210 15.36 -14.24 -13.74
N VAL A 211 14.87 -13.05 -14.08
CA VAL A 211 14.84 -12.55 -15.47
C VAL A 211 16.26 -12.32 -15.99
N GLU A 212 17.14 -11.73 -15.17
CA GLU A 212 18.54 -11.54 -15.54
C GLU A 212 19.28 -12.88 -15.67
N ALA A 213 19.08 -13.81 -14.73
CA ALA A 213 19.72 -15.12 -14.75
C ALA A 213 19.37 -15.94 -16.01
N ARG A 214 18.10 -15.94 -16.41
CA ARG A 214 17.66 -16.62 -17.65
C ARG A 214 18.28 -16.01 -18.90
N ALA A 215 18.34 -14.69 -18.97
CA ALA A 215 18.94 -14.02 -20.13
C ALA A 215 20.44 -14.28 -20.26
N VAL A 216 21.15 -14.45 -19.13
CA VAL A 216 22.55 -14.87 -19.14
C VAL A 216 22.68 -16.32 -19.63
N ALA A 217 21.82 -17.22 -19.16
CA ALA A 217 21.84 -18.62 -19.60
C ALA A 217 21.58 -18.76 -21.11
N ASP A 218 20.57 -18.05 -21.62
CA ASP A 218 20.22 -18.05 -23.05
C ASP A 218 21.37 -17.50 -23.93
N ASP A 219 22.10 -16.48 -23.46
CA ASP A 219 23.27 -15.91 -24.17
C ASP A 219 24.44 -16.91 -24.19
N VAL A 220 24.68 -17.63 -23.09
CA VAL A 220 25.72 -18.66 -23.00
C VAL A 220 25.39 -19.82 -23.94
N GLU A 221 24.15 -20.30 -23.96
CA GLU A 221 23.71 -21.38 -24.85
C GLU A 221 23.82 -20.96 -26.32
N ALA A 222 23.38 -19.74 -26.66
CA ALA A 222 23.48 -19.22 -28.03
C ALA A 222 24.94 -19.13 -28.52
N ARG A 223 25.87 -18.75 -27.64
CA ARG A 223 27.31 -18.74 -27.96
C ARG A 223 27.89 -20.14 -28.08
N ALA A 224 27.45 -21.09 -27.27
CA ALA A 224 27.93 -22.47 -27.33
C ALA A 224 27.51 -23.18 -28.63
N VAL A 225 26.32 -22.88 -29.16
CA VAL A 225 25.84 -23.43 -30.44
C VAL A 225 26.53 -22.79 -31.66
N ALA A 226 27.13 -21.61 -31.50
CA ALA A 226 27.81 -20.90 -32.58
C ALA A 226 29.27 -21.34 -32.81
N VAL A 227 29.80 -22.24 -31.97
CA VAL A 227 31.17 -22.79 -32.03
C VAL A 227 31.12 -24.21 -32.58
#